data_AF-A0A2Z4MIP2-F1
#
_entry.id   AF-A0A2Z4MIP2-F1
#
_cell.length_a   1.000
_cell.length_b   1.000
_cell.length_c   1.000
_cell.angle_alpha   90.00
_cell.angle_beta   90.00
_cell.angle_gamma   90.00
#
_symmetry.space_group_name_H-M   'P 1'
#
loop_
_entity.id
_entity.type
_entity.pdbx_description
1 polymer ?
#
loop_
_entity_poly.entity_id
_entity_poly.type
_entity_poly.pdbx_seq_one_letter_code
_entity_poly.pdbx_strand_id
1 'polypeptide(L)'
;MEEEMDLPQVIVEGKVVEELPVFVQDAGLDSRINFEFPVTPSKVKVTKVIAGNISTDEEITFYQLGDRNTQKDGFVKPGEEVMLLLQKKPEGNYKLFLGDALGPSVYGGPRSYRCCL
;
A
#
# COMPACT_ATOMS: atom_id res chain seq x y z
N MET A 1 5.21 -3.23 30.52
CA MET A 1 5.24 -3.92 29.23
C MET A 1 5.11 -2.82 28.21
N GLU A 2 6.23 -2.40 27.63
CA GLU A 2 6.24 -1.38 26.59
C GLU A 2 5.69 -2.06 25.34
N GLU A 3 4.48 -1.69 24.94
CA GLU A 3 3.97 -2.06 23.62
C GLU A 3 4.87 -1.34 22.62
N GLU A 4 5.78 -2.10 22.03
CA GLU A 4 6.59 -1.66 20.90
C GLU A 4 5.61 -1.42 19.75
N MET A 5 5.15 -0.16 19.62
CA MET A 5 4.35 0.25 18.48
C MET A 5 5.24 0.07 17.26
N ASP A 6 4.95 -0.93 16.43
CA ASP A 6 5.59 -1.04 15.12
C ASP A 6 5.32 0.27 14.37
N LEU A 7 6.34 1.09 14.18
CA LEU A 7 6.23 2.34 13.45
C LEU A 7 6.59 2.09 11.98
N PRO A 8 5.94 2.81 11.03
CA PRO A 8 6.37 2.77 9.65
C PRO A 8 7.82 3.23 9.54
N GLN A 9 8.64 2.45 8.84
CA GLN A 9 10.06 2.76 8.67
C GLN A 9 10.30 3.83 7.60
N VAL A 10 9.36 3.94 6.65
CA VAL A 10 9.41 4.90 5.55
C VAL A 10 8.02 5.49 5.35
N ILE A 11 7.93 6.82 5.21
CA ILE A 11 6.71 7.55 4.89
C ILE A 11 7.00 8.43 3.69
N VAL A 12 6.27 8.24 2.61
CA VAL A 12 6.45 8.99 1.35
C VAL A 12 5.13 9.51 0.81
N GLU A 13 5.19 10.64 0.14
CA GLU A 13 4.15 11.12 -0.77
C GLU A 13 4.62 10.86 -2.20
N GLY A 14 3.70 10.45 -3.05
CA GLY A 14 4.00 10.20 -4.45
C GLY A 14 2.77 10.19 -5.32
N LYS A 15 3.01 10.12 -6.63
CA LYS A 15 1.97 10.05 -7.64
C LYS A 15 1.91 8.65 -8.23
N VAL A 16 0.73 8.06 -8.31
CA VAL A 16 0.53 6.77 -8.96
C VAL A 16 0.80 6.94 -10.46
N VAL A 17 1.77 6.21 -10.98
CA VAL A 17 2.16 6.27 -12.39
C VAL A 17 1.44 5.19 -13.19
N GLU A 18 1.40 3.97 -12.64
CA GLU A 18 0.96 2.78 -13.37
C GLU A 18 0.23 1.82 -12.42
N GLU A 19 -0.78 1.14 -12.96
CA GLU A 19 -1.44 -0.01 -12.34
C GLU A 19 -1.00 -1.26 -13.13
N LEU A 20 -0.45 -2.25 -12.42
CA LEU A 20 0.03 -3.49 -13.01
C LEU A 20 -1.09 -4.55 -13.04
N PRO A 21 -0.96 -5.59 -13.87
CA PRO A 21 -1.94 -6.67 -13.94
C PRO A 21 -2.19 -7.33 -12.59
N VAL A 22 -3.46 -7.60 -12.30
CA VAL A 22 -3.89 -8.33 -11.10
C VAL A 22 -3.29 -9.73 -11.11
N PHE A 23 -2.81 -10.18 -9.97
CA PHE A 23 -2.41 -11.57 -9.77
C PHE A 23 -3.03 -12.14 -8.49
N VAL A 24 -3.11 -13.46 -8.42
CA VAL A 24 -3.62 -14.16 -7.23
C VAL A 24 -2.46 -14.45 -6.30
N GLN A 25 -2.55 -13.97 -5.07
CA GLN A 25 -1.57 -14.21 -4.03
C GLN A 25 -2.10 -15.26 -3.04
N ASP A 26 -1.25 -16.23 -2.70
CA ASP A 26 -1.48 -17.17 -1.61
C ASP A 26 -1.15 -16.49 -0.27
N ALA A 27 -2.05 -16.60 0.71
CA ALA A 27 -1.83 -16.09 2.07
C ALA A 27 -0.73 -16.82 2.83
N GLY A 28 -0.25 -17.96 2.35
CA GLY A 28 0.74 -18.79 3.03
C GLY A 28 0.22 -19.39 4.34
N LEU A 29 -1.10 -19.54 4.47
CA LEU A 29 -1.75 -20.14 5.63
C LEU A 29 -1.71 -21.68 5.52
N ASP A 30 -1.55 -22.35 6.66
CA ASP A 30 -1.32 -23.79 6.70
C ASP A 30 -2.55 -24.60 6.22
N SER A 31 -2.50 -24.98 4.94
CA SER A 31 -3.00 -26.16 4.20
C SER A 31 -4.39 -26.78 4.45
N ARG A 32 -5.23 -26.28 5.38
CA ARG A 32 -6.62 -26.78 5.53
C ARG A 32 -7.66 -25.95 4.77
N ILE A 33 -7.30 -24.73 4.37
CA ILE A 33 -8.14 -23.83 3.57
C ILE A 33 -7.18 -23.07 2.65
N ASN A 34 -7.30 -23.25 1.33
CA ASN A 34 -6.56 -22.42 0.38
C ASN A 34 -7.14 -21.00 0.43
N PHE A 35 -6.37 -20.06 0.97
CA PHE A 35 -6.74 -18.65 1.01
C PHE A 35 -5.95 -17.91 -0.06
N GLU A 36 -6.49 -17.96 -1.28
CA GLU A 36 -6.03 -17.20 -2.44
C GLU A 36 -6.85 -15.92 -2.55
N PHE A 37 -6.18 -14.78 -2.74
CA PHE A 37 -6.87 -13.50 -2.93
C PHE A 37 -6.26 -12.71 -4.09
N PRO A 38 -7.09 -11.98 -4.86
CA PRO A 38 -6.60 -11.12 -5.91
C PRO A 38 -5.86 -9.91 -5.32
N VAL A 39 -4.78 -9.52 -5.97
CA VAL A 39 -3.95 -8.37 -5.62
C VAL A 39 -3.66 -7.57 -6.87
N THR A 40 -3.92 -6.26 -6.81
CA THR A 40 -3.61 -5.31 -7.89
C THR A 40 -2.39 -4.49 -7.49
N PRO A 41 -1.23 -4.67 -8.13
CA PRO A 41 -0.06 -3.86 -7.82
C PRO A 41 -0.13 -2.50 -8.49
N SER A 42 0.44 -1.48 -7.86
CA SER A 42 0.51 -0.14 -8.41
C SER A 42 1.88 0.48 -8.16
N LYS A 43 2.40 1.18 -9.17
CA LYS A 43 3.64 1.92 -9.09
C LYS A 43 3.38 3.36 -8.73
N VAL A 44 4.13 3.85 -7.75
CA VAL A 44 4.12 5.23 -7.29
C VAL A 44 5.50 5.81 -7.50
N LYS A 45 5.54 6.96 -8.16
CA LYS A 45 6.75 7.77 -8.22
C LYS A 45 6.79 8.69 -7.01
N VAL A 46 7.83 8.55 -6.20
CA VAL A 46 8.02 9.33 -4.98
C VAL A 46 8.30 10.78 -5.36
N THR A 47 7.45 11.69 -4.88
CA THR A 47 7.62 13.13 -5.05
C THR A 47 8.23 13.77 -3.81
N LYS A 48 7.98 13.19 -2.63
CA LYS A 48 8.48 13.72 -1.36
C LYS A 48 8.64 12.61 -0.33
N VAL A 49 9.72 12.70 0.45
CA VAL A 49 10.00 11.78 1.57
C VAL A 49 9.70 12.53 2.86
N ILE A 50 8.79 11.99 3.67
CA ILE A 50 8.45 12.54 4.99
C ILE A 50 9.37 11.93 6.05
N ALA A 51 9.59 10.62 5.98
CA ALA A 51 10.44 9.88 6.91
C ALA A 51 11.05 8.65 6.22
N GLY A 52 12.23 8.23 6.68
CA GLY A 52 12.93 7.06 6.16
C GLY A 52 14.00 7.37 5.12
N ASN A 53 14.75 6.35 4.72
CA ASN A 53 15.88 6.46 3.80
C ASN A 53 15.52 5.89 2.43
N ILE A 54 14.91 6.74 1.60
CA ILE A 54 14.53 6.45 0.21
C ILE A 54 14.76 7.71 -0.64
N SER A 55 15.01 7.56 -1.94
CA SER A 55 15.29 8.71 -2.78
C SER A 55 14.00 9.34 -3.30
N THR A 56 13.97 10.67 -3.40
CA THR A 56 13.00 11.36 -4.27
C THR A 56 13.25 10.91 -5.72
N ASP A 57 12.18 10.76 -6.52
CA ASP A 57 12.18 10.16 -7.87
C ASP A 57 12.30 8.63 -7.95
N GLU A 58 12.38 7.92 -6.83
CA GLU A 58 12.31 6.45 -6.83
C GLU A 58 10.90 5.95 -7.15
N GLU A 59 10.80 4.81 -7.85
CA GLU A 59 9.53 4.13 -8.12
C GLU A 59 9.32 2.99 -7.13
N ILE A 60 8.19 3.04 -6.41
CA ILE A 60 7.80 2.02 -5.44
C ILE A 60 6.59 1.28 -5.97
N THR A 61 6.66 -0.04 -5.98
CA THR A 61 5.48 -0.87 -6.19
C THR A 61 4.84 -1.18 -4.85
N PHE A 62 3.55 -0.93 -4.73
CA PHE A 62 2.76 -1.36 -3.59
C PHE A 62 1.57 -2.20 -4.06
N TYR A 63 1.00 -2.97 -3.15
CA TYR A 63 -0.01 -3.97 -3.46
C TYR A 63 -1.36 -3.58 -2.87
N GLN A 64 -2.39 -3.48 -3.71
CA GLN A 64 -3.77 -3.24 -3.30
C GLN A 64 -4.51 -4.57 -3.22
N LEU A 65 -5.20 -4.83 -2.12
CA LEU A 65 -6.01 -6.04 -1.97
C LEU A 65 -7.25 -5.93 -2.84
N GLY A 66 -7.48 -6.92 -3.70
CA GLY A 66 -8.63 -6.98 -4.60
C GLY A 66 -8.29 -6.85 -6.08
N ASP A 67 -9.33 -7.01 -6.90
CA ASP A 67 -9.33 -6.67 -8.32
C ASP A 67 -10.21 -5.43 -8.50
N ARG A 68 -9.64 -4.37 -9.09
CA ARG A 68 -10.34 -3.13 -9.43
C ARG A 68 -11.63 -3.35 -10.25
N ASN A 69 -11.67 -4.38 -11.08
CA ASN A 69 -12.86 -4.70 -11.86
C ASN A 69 -14.03 -5.14 -10.97
N THR A 70 -13.73 -5.63 -9.77
CA THR A 70 -14.70 -6.17 -8.81
C THR A 70 -14.91 -5.27 -7.59
N GLN A 71 -13.89 -4.51 -7.17
CA GLN A 71 -13.94 -3.57 -6.05
C GLN A 71 -13.63 -2.15 -6.55
N LYS A 72 -14.67 -1.30 -6.57
CA LYS A 72 -14.58 0.06 -7.12
C LYS A 72 -14.13 1.13 -6.13
N ASP A 73 -14.29 0.87 -4.84
CA ASP A 73 -14.01 1.82 -3.76
C ASP A 73 -12.71 1.44 -3.04
N GLY A 74 -11.89 2.44 -2.69
CA GLY A 74 -10.63 2.25 -1.97
C GLY A 74 -9.38 2.10 -2.85
N PHE A 75 -9.54 1.81 -4.14
CA PHE A 75 -8.41 1.71 -5.07
C PHE A 75 -7.88 3.08 -5.47
N VAL A 76 -6.57 3.24 -5.40
CA VAL A 76 -5.89 4.40 -5.97
C VAL A 76 -5.77 4.23 -7.48
N LYS A 77 -5.85 5.33 -8.21
CA LYS A 77 -5.80 5.33 -9.67
C LYS A 77 -4.54 5.99 -10.20
N PRO A 78 -4.06 5.60 -11.39
CA PRO A 78 -3.04 6.35 -12.09
C PRO A 78 -3.38 7.84 -12.15
N GLY A 79 -2.44 8.68 -11.75
CA GLY A 79 -2.60 10.12 -11.65
C GLY A 79 -2.96 10.65 -10.26
N GLU A 80 -3.38 9.80 -9.32
CA GLU A 80 -3.69 10.22 -7.95
C GLU A 80 -2.43 10.42 -7.12
N GLU A 81 -2.48 11.39 -6.21
CA GLU A 81 -1.46 11.60 -5.18
C GLU A 81 -1.82 10.77 -3.95
N VAL A 82 -0.85 10.06 -3.41
CA VAL A 82 -1.03 9.11 -2.31
C VAL A 82 0.07 9.27 -1.27
N MET A 83 -0.27 9.00 -0.02
CA MET A 83 0.70 8.88 1.06
C MET A 83 0.86 7.41 1.43
N LEU A 84 2.09 6.91 1.34
CA LEU A 84 2.42 5.51 1.64
C LEU A 84 3.19 5.44 2.95
N LEU A 85 2.66 4.63 3.87
CA LEU A 85 3.37 4.20 5.07
C LEU A 85 3.94 2.83 4.76
N LEU A 86 5.26 2.72 4.73
CA LEU A 86 5.98 1.57 4.21
C LEU A 86 6.84 0.94 5.30
N GLN A 87 6.86 -0.39 5.30
CA GLN A 87 7.77 -1.22 6.08
C GLN A 87 8.73 -1.92 5.11
N LYS A 88 10.03 -1.86 5.41
CA LYS A 88 11.05 -2.48 4.58
C LYS A 88 11.06 -3.99 4.83
N LYS A 89 11.00 -4.78 3.76
CA LYS A 89 11.24 -6.22 3.80
C LYS A 89 12.74 -6.52 3.83
N PRO A 90 13.15 -7.68 4.38
CA PRO A 90 14.56 -8.11 4.39
C PRO A 90 15.22 -8.12 3.01
N GLU A 91 14.41 -8.31 1.96
CA GLU A 91 14.83 -8.40 0.55
C GLU A 91 14.97 -7.03 -0.13
N GLY A 92 14.81 -5.92 0.60
CA GLY A 92 14.89 -4.56 0.06
C GLY A 92 13.59 -4.01 -0.55
N ASN A 93 12.56 -4.84 -0.70
CA ASN A 93 11.23 -4.43 -1.14
C ASN A 93 10.44 -3.74 -0.02
N TYR A 94 9.40 -2.98 -0.36
CA TYR A 94 8.53 -2.31 0.62
C TYR A 94 7.13 -2.96 0.68
N LYS A 95 6.54 -3.03 1.87
CA LYS A 95 5.14 -3.42 2.10
C LYS A 95 4.39 -2.25 2.73
N LEU A 96 3.12 -2.07 2.39
CA LEU A 96 2.25 -1.17 3.13
C LEU A 96 2.15 -1.58 4.60
N PHE A 97 2.38 -0.62 5.49
CA PHE A 97 2.31 -0.82 6.93
C PHE A 97 0.86 -1.06 7.41
N LEU A 98 -0.12 -0.34 6.84
CA LEU A 98 -1.54 -0.42 7.22
C LEU A 98 -2.42 -1.19 6.22
N GLY A 99 -1.84 -1.99 5.33
CA GLY A 99 -2.59 -2.73 4.32
C GLY A 99 -3.17 -1.89 3.17
N ASP A 100 -3.35 -0.58 3.38
CA ASP A 100 -3.84 0.37 2.38
C ASP A 100 -2.94 1.60 2.22
N ALA A 101 -2.93 2.16 1.01
CA ALA A 101 -2.39 3.49 0.74
C ALA A 101 -3.39 4.54 1.27
N LEU A 102 -2.88 5.56 1.95
CA LEU A 102 -3.73 6.69 2.30
C LEU A 102 -3.97 7.49 1.01
N GLY A 103 -5.23 7.56 0.60
CA GLY A 103 -5.68 8.39 -0.53
C GLY A 103 -5.29 9.86 -0.38
N PRO A 104 -5.59 10.71 -1.37
CA PRO A 104 -5.05 12.06 -1.47
C PRO A 104 -5.19 12.80 -0.15
N SER A 105 -4.10 13.47 0.27
CA SER A 105 -4.00 14.22 1.52
C SER A 105 -4.95 15.42 1.49
N VAL A 106 -6.24 15.16 1.60
CA VAL A 106 -7.25 16.21 1.73
C VAL A 106 -7.42 16.42 3.22
N TYR A 107 -6.77 17.47 3.73
CA TYR A 107 -7.31 18.21 4.87
C TYR A 107 -8.78 18.56 4.55
N GLY A 108 -9.73 17.69 4.91
CA GLY A 108 -11.15 17.91 4.68
C GLY A 108 -11.98 16.63 4.51
N GLY A 109 -12.39 16.02 5.62
CA GLY A 109 -13.58 15.18 5.69
C GLY A 109 -13.34 13.72 6.12
N PRO A 110 -14.23 13.14 6.94
CA PRO A 110 -14.05 11.79 7.47
C PRO A 110 -14.30 10.76 6.36
N ARG A 111 -13.24 10.08 5.91
CA ARG A 111 -13.39 8.80 5.21
C ARG A 111 -13.26 7.70 6.26
N SER A 112 -14.36 6.98 6.51
CA SER A 112 -14.39 5.81 7.39
C SER A 112 -13.52 4.72 6.79
N TYR A 113 -12.34 4.52 7.38
CA TYR A 113 -11.53 3.33 7.15
C TYR A 113 -12.18 2.18 7.94
N ARG A 114 -12.93 1.32 7.26
CA ARG A 114 -13.34 0.04 7.84
C ARG A 114 -12.17 -0.93 7.67
N CYS A 115 -11.35 -1.05 8.71
CA CYS A 115 -10.51 -2.23 8.93
C CYS A 115 -11.43 -3.46 8.96
N CYS A 116 -11.25 -4.38 8.04
CA CYS A 116 -11.72 -5.74 8.21
C CYS A 116 -10.69 -6.47 9.08
N LEU A 117 -11.07 -6.66 10.35
CA LEU A 117 -10.51 -7.67 11.25
C LEU A 117 -10.79 -9.08 10.70
#